data_AF-A0A970AUW4-F1
#
_entry.id   AF-A0A970AUW4-F1
#
_cell.length_a   1.000
_cell.length_b   1.000
_cell.length_c   1.000
_cell.angle_alpha   90.00
_cell.angle_beta   90.00
_cell.angle_gamma   90.00
#
_symmetry.space_group_name_H-M   'P 1'
#
loop_
_entity.id
_entity.type
_entity.pdbx_description
1 polymer ?
#
loop_
_entity_poly.entity_id
_entity_poly.type
_entity_poly.pdbx_seq_one_letter_code
_entity_poly.pdbx_strand_id
1 'polypeptide(L)' 'MSKKVEGELGRIGAILLWVILLFLWAHYDLWYLFVACLALHLAETVLVGVKKGTAAGYSPVDSFLYTLIFGFTWWKYLEE' A
#
# COMPACT_ATOMS: atom_id res chain seq x y z
N MET A 1 5.41 22.83 -5.41
CA MET A 1 5.59 21.71 -6.37
C MET A 1 4.20 21.23 -6.76
N SER A 2 3.97 20.72 -7.97
CA SER A 2 2.62 20.25 -8.36
C SER A 2 2.30 18.93 -7.67
N LYS A 3 1.05 18.72 -7.19
CA LYS A 3 0.59 17.46 -6.58
C LYS A 3 0.86 16.23 -7.47
N LYS A 4 0.85 16.44 -8.80
CA LYS A 4 1.21 15.40 -9.78
C LYS A 4 2.68 14.99 -9.68
N VAL A 5 3.58 15.96 -9.52
CA VAL A 5 5.02 15.73 -9.38
C VAL A 5 5.33 15.04 -8.05
N GLU A 6 4.65 15.42 -6.97
CA GLU A 6 4.77 14.76 -5.66
C GLU A 6 4.35 13.28 -5.72
N GLY A 7 3.23 12.97 -6.38
CA GLY A 7 2.76 11.59 -6.55
C GLY A 7 3.72 10.73 -7.38
N GLU A 8 4.28 11.27 -8.47
CA GLU A 8 5.25 10.55 -9.30
C GLU A 8 6.56 10.30 -8.55
N LEU A 9 7.06 11.28 -7.79
CA LEU A 9 8.24 11.10 -6.93
C LEU A 9 8.01 10.03 -5.86
N GLY A 10 6.81 10.02 -5.24
CA GLY A 10 6.42 8.99 -4.28
C GLY A 10 6.42 7.58 -4.88
N ARG A 11 5.87 7.42 -6.09
CA ARG A 11 5.89 6.13 -6.82
C ARG A 11 7.31 5.67 -7.13
N ILE A 12 8.17 6.57 -7.62
CA ILE A 12 9.57 6.25 -7.92
C ILE A 12 10.29 5.83 -6.64
N GLY A 13 10.11 6.57 -5.54
CA GLY A 13 10.70 6.24 -4.25
C GLY A 13 10.26 4.87 -3.73
N ALA A 14 8.97 4.54 -3.84
CA ALA A 14 8.45 3.23 -3.45
C ALA A 14 9.05 2.09 -4.29
N ILE A 15 9.16 2.28 -5.62
CA ILE A 15 9.78 1.28 -6.51
C ILE A 15 11.25 1.04 -6.12
N LEU A 16 12.01 2.11 -5.91
CA LEU A 16 13.41 2.00 -5.50
C LEU A 16 13.56 1.29 -4.14
N LEU A 17 12.69 1.60 -3.17
CA LEU A 17 12.68 0.94 -1.87
C LEU A 17 12.44 -0.57 -2.01
N TRP A 18 11.48 -1.00 -2.82
CA TRP A 18 11.21 -2.41 -3.07
C TRP A 18 12.39 -3.12 -3.73
N VAL A 19 13.03 -2.49 -4.72
CA VAL A 19 14.22 -3.05 -5.38
C VAL A 19 15.36 -3.23 -4.38
N ILE A 20 15.60 -2.24 -3.51
CA ILE A 20 16.63 -2.31 -2.46
C ILE A 20 16.31 -3.44 -1.47
N LEU A 21 15.07 -3.56 -1.02
CA LEU A 21 14.67 -4.62 -0.08
C LEU A 21 14.84 -6.01 -0.67
N LEU A 22 14.49 -6.20 -1.95
CA LEU A 22 14.70 -7.47 -2.65
C LEU A 22 16.19 -7.79 -2.80
N PHE A 23 17.02 -6.79 -3.10
CA PHE A 23 18.46 -6.95 -3.17
C PHE A 23 19.06 -7.35 -1.81
N LEU A 24 18.67 -6.64 -0.74
CA LEU A 24 19.11 -6.92 0.63
C LEU A 24 18.68 -8.32 1.09
N TRP A 25 17.46 -8.74 0.76
CA TRP A 25 17.02 -10.09 1.04
C TRP A 25 17.87 -11.12 0.27
N ALA A 26 18.03 -10.96 -1.05
CA ALA A 26 18.70 -11.95 -1.89
C ALA A 26 20.22 -12.07 -1.62
N HIS A 27 20.90 -10.98 -1.23
CA HIS A 27 22.37 -10.94 -1.12
C HIS A 27 22.87 -10.94 0.32
N TYR A 28 22.07 -10.45 1.27
CA TYR A 28 22.48 -10.28 2.67
C TYR A 28 21.58 -11.05 3.66
N ASP A 29 20.61 -11.84 3.15
CA ASP A 29 19.64 -12.60 3.94
C ASP A 29 18.85 -11.74 4.96
N LEU A 30 18.72 -10.44 4.68
CA LEU A 30 17.99 -9.50 5.53
C LEU A 30 16.48 -9.55 5.27
N TRP A 31 15.92 -10.76 5.24
CA TRP A 31 14.51 -11.03 4.91
C TRP A 31 13.55 -10.31 5.88
N TYR A 32 13.96 -10.10 7.13
CA TYR A 32 13.16 -9.43 8.14
C TYR A 32 12.88 -7.96 7.78
N LEU A 33 13.78 -7.26 7.07
CA LEU A 33 13.54 -5.90 6.58
C LEU A 33 12.46 -5.89 5.50
N PHE A 34 12.50 -6.86 4.59
CA PHE A 34 11.49 -7.05 3.55
C PHE A 34 10.12 -7.32 4.19
N VAL A 35 10.04 -8.25 5.14
CA VAL A 35 8.79 -8.58 5.84
C VAL A 35 8.27 -7.38 6.65
N ALA A 36 9.13 -6.65 7.35
CA ALA A 36 8.73 -5.48 8.11
C ALA A 36 8.16 -4.37 7.20
N CYS A 37 8.80 -4.10 6.06
CA CYS A 37 8.28 -3.13 5.09
C CYS A 37 6.99 -3.62 4.43
N LEU A 38 6.89 -4.91 4.10
CA LEU A 38 5.66 -5.50 3.56
C LEU A 38 4.50 -5.38 4.55
N ALA A 39 4.74 -5.65 5.83
CA ALA A 39 3.74 -5.52 6.88
C ALA A 39 3.28 -4.06 7.04
N LEU A 40 4.21 -3.11 7.03
CA LEU A 40 3.90 -1.68 7.09
C LEU A 40 3.07 -1.23 5.88
N HIS A 41 3.47 -1.65 4.68
CA HIS A 41 2.76 -1.33 3.44
C HIS A 41 1.35 -1.93 3.41
N LEU A 42 1.20 -3.18 3.89
CA LEU A 42 -0.09 -3.83 4.01
C LEU A 42 -0.99 -3.10 5.03
N ALA A 43 -0.44 -2.72 6.18
CA ALA A 43 -1.17 -1.97 7.20
C ALA A 43 -1.65 -0.62 6.67
N GLU A 44 -0.79 0.14 5.99
CA GLU A 44 -1.16 1.39 5.34
C GLU A 44 -2.27 1.18 4.30
N THR A 45 -2.10 0.17 3.43
CA THR A 45 -3.09 -0.20 2.41
C THR A 45 -4.46 -0.49 3.02
N VAL A 46 -4.49 -1.28 4.09
CA VAL A 46 -5.71 -1.63 4.82
C VAL A 46 -6.34 -0.42 5.48
N LEU A 47 -5.56 0.43 6.15
CA LEU A 47 -6.09 1.63 6.81
C LEU A 47 -6.73 2.59 5.81
N VAL A 48 -6.08 2.82 4.68
CA VAL A 48 -6.63 3.69 3.63
C VAL A 48 -7.86 3.04 2.99
N GLY A 49 -7.83 1.73 2.73
CA GLY A 49 -8.99 1.01 2.19
C GLY A 49 -10.21 1.02 3.11
N VAL A 50 -10.02 0.80 4.42
CA VAL A 50 -11.09 0.92 5.43
C VAL A 50 -11.66 2.33 5.48
N LYS A 51 -10.79 3.35 5.46
CA LYS A 51 -11.24 4.75 5.45
C LYS A 51 -12.07 5.08 4.21
N LYS A 52 -11.69 4.56 3.04
CA LYS A 52 -12.45 4.75 1.81
C LYS A 52 -13.77 3.99 1.79
N GLY A 53 -13.76 2.72 2.18
CA GLY A 53 -14.97 1.91 2.21
C GLY A 53 -16.01 2.46 3.18
N THR A 54 -15.58 2.93 4.35
CA THR A 54 -16.47 3.60 5.31
C THR A 54 -16.99 4.94 4.80
N ALA A 55 -16.17 5.73 4.08
CA ALA A 55 -16.63 6.95 3.43
C ALA A 55 -17.68 6.69 2.32
N ALA A 56 -17.64 5.52 1.69
CA ALA A 56 -18.63 5.06 0.71
C ALA A 56 -19.87 4.37 1.33
N GLY A 57 -19.97 4.33 2.66
CA GLY A 57 -21.13 3.78 3.38
C GLY A 57 -21.05 2.29 3.69
N TYR A 58 -19.92 1.63 3.46
CA TYR A 58 -19.71 0.22 3.83
C TYR A 58 -19.28 0.08 5.30
N SER A 59 -19.51 -1.10 5.88
CA SER A 59 -19.06 -1.37 7.24
C SER A 59 -17.52 -1.41 7.31
N PRO A 60 -16.89 -1.04 8.45
CA PRO A 60 -15.43 -1.11 8.59
C PRO A 60 -14.86 -2.52 8.39
N VAL A 61 -15.61 -3.54 8.84
CA VAL A 61 -15.21 -4.96 8.75
C VAL A 61 -15.24 -5.43 7.29
N ASP A 62 -16.32 -5.13 6.57
CA ASP A 62 -16.39 -5.45 5.14
C ASP A 62 -15.29 -4.69 4.39
N SER A 63 -15.07 -3.43 4.74
CA SER A 63 -14.06 -2.61 4.09
C SER A 63 -12.65 -3.18 4.28
N PHE A 64 -12.37 -3.70 5.48
CA PHE A 64 -11.13 -4.40 5.80
C PHE A 64 -10.98 -5.69 4.96
N LEU A 65 -12.01 -6.54 4.94
CA LEU A 65 -12.00 -7.80 4.21
C LEU A 65 -11.83 -7.60 2.70
N TYR A 66 -12.59 -6.68 2.10
CA TYR A 66 -12.48 -6.38 0.68
C TYR A 66 -11.11 -5.80 0.34
N THR A 67 -10.52 -4.96 1.22
CA THR A 67 -9.16 -4.44 1.01
C THR A 67 -8.09 -5.52 1.11
N LEU A 68 -8.25 -6.52 1.99
CA LEU A 68 -7.31 -7.64 2.08
C LEU A 68 -7.40 -8.60 0.88
N ILE A 69 -8.61 -8.90 0.42
CA ILE A 69 -8.84 -9.89 -0.65
C ILE A 69 -8.51 -9.30 -2.04
N PHE A 70 -8.97 -8.07 -2.30
CA PHE A 70 -8.89 -7.45 -3.62
C PHE A 70 -7.88 -6.30 -3.70
N GLY A 71 -7.18 -6.02 -2.59
CA GLY A 71 -6.26 -4.89 -2.50
C GLY A 71 -6.97 -3.54 -2.49
N PHE A 72 -6.17 -2.47 -2.56
CA PHE A 72 -6.68 -1.10 -2.64
C PHE A 72 -7.47 -0.81 -3.93
N THR A 73 -7.21 -1.56 -5.00
CA THR A 73 -7.86 -1.39 -6.31
C THR A 73 -9.37 -1.55 -6.26
N TRP A 74 -9.88 -2.26 -5.25
CA TRP A 74 -11.32 -2.35 -4.99
C TRP A 74 -11.97 -0.97 -4.84
N TRP A 75 -11.32 -0.01 -4.16
CA TRP A 75 -11.91 1.31 -3.91
C TRP A 75 -11.61 2.35 -4.99
N LYS A 76 -10.91 1.96 -6.06
CA LYS A 76 -10.38 2.91 -7.05
C LYS A 76 -11.48 3.53 -7.92
N TYR A 77 -12.61 2.83 -8.10
CA TYR A 77 -13.77 3.34 -8.83
C TYR A 77 -14.53 4.45 -8.08
N LEU A 78 -14.24 4.64 -6.79
CA LEU A 78 -14.85 5.69 -5.97
C LEU A 78 -14.10 7.02 -6.04
N GLU A 79 -12.97 7.09 -6.74
CA GLU A 79 -12.18 8.32 -6.91
C GLU A 79 -12.57 9.14 -8.15
N GLU A 80 -13.75 8.89 -8.75
CA GLU A 80 -14.31 9.72 -9.85
C GLU A 80 -14.68 11.14 -9.41
#